data_AF-A0A2T0AHM2-F1
#
_entry.id   AF-A0A2T0AHM2-F1
#
_cell.length_a   1.000
_cell.length_b   1.000
_cell.length_c   1.000
_cell.angle_alpha   90.00
_cell.angle_beta   90.00
_cell.angle_gamma   90.00
#
_symmetry.space_group_name_H-M   'P 1'
#
loop_
_entity.id
_entity.type
_entity.pdbx_description
1 polymer ?
#
loop_
_entity_poly.entity_id
_entity_poly.type
_entity_poly.pdbx_seq_one_letter_code
_entity_poly.pdbx_strand_id
1 'polypeptide(L)'
;MYLFHPTPPTSSSSSAPLDPLIIPSPSRSTGLFIKTRAGKVVQATIPENCVALQTGETVELLTSRRLAATPHFVNATAATLGRKALEVIERRKEEEPETWGKVESGTVSRETLAVFLQPNHDEVVAEDGETFGQFSTRVFKRHYEEASK
;
A
#
# COMPACT_ATOMS: atom_id res chain seq x y z
N MET A 1 -3.32 4.96 2.65
CA MET A 1 -3.95 6.29 2.56
C MET A 1 -3.63 6.88 1.19
N TYR A 2 -4.54 7.62 0.57
CA TYR A 2 -4.24 8.36 -0.67
C TYR A 2 -4.16 9.85 -0.36
N LEU A 3 -3.12 10.50 -0.88
CA LEU A 3 -2.88 11.92 -0.70
C LEU A 3 -2.86 12.61 -2.06
N PHE A 4 -3.59 13.71 -2.18
CA PHE A 4 -3.48 14.64 -3.28
C PHE A 4 -2.49 15.75 -2.91
N HIS A 5 -1.42 15.86 -3.68
CA HIS A 5 -0.38 16.86 -3.54
C HIS A 5 -0.64 17.97 -4.56
N PRO A 6 -1.19 19.12 -4.15
CA PRO A 6 -1.47 20.22 -5.08
C PRO A 6 -0.17 20.75 -5.68
N THR A 7 -0.16 20.94 -6.99
CA THR A 7 0.96 21.59 -7.68
C THR A 7 0.84 23.09 -7.46
N PRO A 8 1.87 23.78 -6.94
CA PRO A 8 1.83 25.23 -6.80
C PRO A 8 1.72 25.91 -8.19
N PRO A 9 0.99 27.03 -8.31
CA PRO A 9 0.86 27.73 -9.57
C PRO A 9 2.24 28.24 -10.05
N THR A 10 2.53 28.04 -11.33
CA THR A 10 3.82 28.36 -11.99
C THR A 10 4.20 29.84 -11.95
N SER A 11 3.29 30.75 -11.55
CA SER A 11 3.49 32.20 -11.51
C SER A 11 3.83 32.76 -10.12
N SER A 12 3.81 31.97 -9.04
CA SER A 12 4.08 32.46 -7.67
C SER A 12 5.42 31.96 -7.16
N SER A 13 6.42 32.84 -7.15
CA SER A 13 7.79 32.55 -6.67
C SER A 13 7.96 32.50 -5.15
N SER A 14 6.89 32.54 -4.33
CA SER A 14 7.05 32.54 -2.87
C SER A 14 5.87 32.02 -2.02
N SER A 15 4.91 31.26 -2.56
CA SER A 15 3.89 30.63 -1.70
C SER A 15 4.44 29.34 -1.10
N ALA A 16 4.32 29.17 0.23
CA ALA A 16 4.62 27.90 0.88
C ALA A 16 3.79 26.76 0.25
N PRO A 17 4.36 25.55 0.10
CA PRO A 17 3.61 24.40 -0.40
C PRO A 17 2.41 24.12 0.51
N LEU A 18 1.24 23.88 -0.09
CA LEU A 18 0.05 23.48 0.65
C LEU A 18 0.21 22.06 1.18
N ASP A 19 -0.43 21.79 2.32
CA ASP A 19 -0.46 20.45 2.89
C ASP A 19 -1.22 19.47 1.98
N PRO A 20 -0.76 18.21 1.84
CA PRO A 20 -1.46 17.21 1.06
C PRO A 20 -2.87 16.93 1.61
N LEU A 21 -3.83 16.80 0.71
CA LEU A 21 -5.22 16.48 1.05
C LEU A 21 -5.45 14.97 1.05
N ILE A 22 -6.01 14.44 2.13
CA ILE A 22 -6.47 13.05 2.16
C ILE A 22 -7.66 12.90 1.21
N ILE A 23 -7.54 11.96 0.26
CA ILE A 23 -8.60 11.64 -0.70
C ILE A 23 -9.00 10.16 -0.61
N PRO A 24 -10.23 9.79 -1.00
CA PRO A 24 -10.58 8.40 -1.22
C PRO A 24 -9.75 7.79 -2.36
N SER A 25 -9.81 6.46 -2.50
CA SER A 25 -9.12 5.76 -3.60
C SER A 25 -9.42 6.42 -4.96
N PRO A 26 -8.39 6.81 -5.74
CA PRO A 26 -8.57 7.53 -6.98
C PRO A 26 -9.26 6.67 -8.04
N SER A 27 -9.09 5.35 -8.01
CA SER A 27 -9.80 4.43 -8.90
C SER A 27 -10.16 3.12 -8.19
N ARG A 28 -11.11 2.38 -8.76
CA ARG A 28 -11.38 0.98 -8.37
C ARG A 28 -10.26 0.03 -8.79
N SER A 29 -9.48 0.42 -9.80
CA SER A 29 -8.35 -0.38 -10.29
C SER A 29 -7.09 -0.22 -9.45
N THR A 30 -7.02 0.76 -8.54
CA THR A 30 -5.81 1.04 -7.75
C THR A 30 -5.90 0.55 -6.32
N GLY A 31 -4.77 0.17 -5.75
CA GLY A 31 -4.65 -0.19 -4.33
C GLY A 31 -4.13 -1.59 -4.12
N LEU A 32 -4.40 -2.14 -2.94
CA LEU A 32 -3.98 -3.47 -2.54
C LEU A 32 -4.97 -4.52 -3.04
N PHE A 33 -4.47 -5.58 -3.65
CA PHE A 33 -5.24 -6.72 -4.11
C PHE A 33 -4.69 -7.99 -3.48
N ILE A 34 -5.60 -8.92 -3.13
CA ILE A 34 -5.26 -10.23 -2.59
C ILE A 34 -5.81 -11.32 -3.51
N LYS A 35 -5.14 -12.47 -3.52
CA LYS A 35 -5.62 -13.68 -4.20
C LYS A 35 -6.20 -14.63 -3.16
N THR A 36 -7.49 -14.95 -3.32
CA THR A 36 -8.18 -15.94 -2.48
C THR A 36 -7.66 -17.36 -2.75
N ARG A 37 -7.98 -18.32 -1.86
CA ARG A 37 -7.66 -19.75 -2.05
C ARG A 37 -8.24 -20.33 -3.35
N ALA A 38 -9.41 -19.82 -3.78
CA ALA A 38 -10.04 -20.19 -5.05
C ALA A 38 -9.37 -19.52 -6.28
N GLY A 39 -8.27 -18.80 -6.09
CA GLY A 39 -7.54 -18.12 -7.16
C GLY A 39 -8.13 -16.78 -7.59
N LYS A 40 -9.29 -16.37 -7.05
CA LYS A 40 -9.92 -15.08 -7.37
C LYS A 40 -9.12 -13.92 -6.79
N VAL A 41 -8.84 -12.92 -7.62
CA VAL A 41 -8.27 -11.64 -7.19
C VAL A 41 -9.39 -10.72 -6.69
N VAL A 42 -9.21 -10.15 -5.51
CA VAL A 42 -10.14 -9.19 -4.90
C VAL A 42 -9.37 -8.00 -4.35
N GLN A 43 -9.96 -6.80 -4.43
CA GLN A 43 -9.37 -5.60 -3.85
C GLN A 43 -9.55 -5.65 -2.32
N ALA A 44 -8.47 -5.47 -1.58
CA ALA A 44 -8.50 -5.36 -0.13
C ALA A 44 -8.84 -3.92 0.26
N THR A 45 -10.01 -3.72 0.87
CA THR A 45 -10.43 -2.45 1.45
C THR A 45 -10.18 -2.47 2.95
N ILE A 46 -9.38 -1.50 3.42
CA ILE A 46 -9.09 -1.31 4.85
C ILE A 46 -9.85 -0.05 5.28
N PRO A 47 -10.81 -0.15 6.22
CA PRO A 47 -11.52 1.02 6.72
C PRO A 47 -10.59 2.04 7.37
N GLU A 48 -11.07 3.28 7.52
CA GLU A 48 -10.37 4.30 8.31
C GLU A 48 -10.20 3.83 9.76
N ASN A 49 -9.08 4.22 10.37
CA ASN A 49 -8.73 3.86 11.75
C ASN A 49 -8.64 2.34 12.01
N CYS A 50 -8.40 1.55 10.96
CA CYS A 50 -8.22 0.11 11.04
C CYS A 50 -6.84 -0.33 10.51
N VAL A 51 -6.35 -1.44 11.05
CA VAL A 51 -5.16 -2.14 10.57
C VAL A 51 -5.58 -3.47 9.98
N ALA A 52 -4.99 -3.85 8.84
CA ALA A 52 -5.17 -5.17 8.26
C ALA A 52 -4.06 -6.11 8.73
N LEU A 53 -4.42 -7.34 9.06
CA LEU A 53 -3.50 -8.42 9.41
C LEU A 53 -3.46 -9.42 8.26
N GLN A 54 -2.26 -9.89 7.93
CA GLN A 54 -2.04 -10.88 6.89
C GLN A 54 -1.10 -11.98 7.38
N THR A 55 -1.41 -13.22 7.03
CA THR A 55 -0.52 -14.36 7.22
C THR A 55 0.61 -14.37 6.20
N GLY A 56 1.83 -14.57 6.69
CA GLY A 56 3.04 -14.78 5.87
C GLY A 56 3.40 -16.27 5.72
N GLU A 57 4.41 -16.55 4.90
CA GLU A 57 4.90 -17.90 4.59
C GLU A 57 5.39 -18.65 5.85
N THR A 58 6.00 -17.95 6.80
CA THR A 58 6.41 -18.56 8.08
C THR A 58 5.24 -19.10 8.91
N VAL A 59 4.11 -18.38 8.96
CA VAL A 59 2.89 -18.86 9.64
C VAL A 59 2.26 -20.03 8.88
N GLU A 60 2.36 -20.06 7.56
CA GLU A 60 1.95 -21.21 6.76
C GLU A 60 2.76 -22.46 7.12
N LEU A 61 4.10 -22.34 7.25
CA LEU A 61 4.96 -23.45 7.66
C LEU A 61 4.66 -23.92 9.10
N LEU A 62 4.60 -22.98 10.06
CA LEU A 62 4.33 -23.28 11.47
C LEU A 62 3.00 -23.98 11.71
N THR A 63 2.02 -23.78 10.83
CA THR A 63 0.69 -24.38 10.95
C THR A 63 0.53 -25.62 10.09
N SER A 64 1.62 -26.20 9.58
CA SER A 64 1.60 -27.32 8.63
C SER A 64 0.62 -27.08 7.49
N ARG A 65 0.65 -25.85 6.94
CA ARG A 65 -0.21 -25.34 5.86
C ARG A 65 -1.72 -25.28 6.15
N ARG A 66 -2.14 -25.33 7.42
CA ARG A 66 -3.54 -25.09 7.80
C ARG A 66 -3.95 -23.64 7.53
N LEU A 67 -3.04 -22.71 7.81
CA LEU A 67 -3.11 -21.33 7.32
C LEU A 67 -2.28 -21.21 6.04
N ALA A 68 -2.70 -20.31 5.16
CA ALA A 68 -1.99 -20.04 3.91
C ALA A 68 -1.47 -18.61 3.93
N ALA A 69 -0.24 -18.40 3.47
CA ALA A 69 0.27 -17.09 3.15
C ALA A 69 -0.62 -16.47 2.08
N THR A 70 -1.05 -15.22 2.26
CA THR A 70 -2.00 -14.59 1.33
C THR A 70 -1.23 -13.88 0.22
N PRO A 71 -1.30 -14.35 -1.05
CA PRO A 71 -0.65 -13.66 -2.15
C PRO A 71 -1.34 -12.32 -2.38
N HIS A 72 -0.55 -11.28 -2.60
CA HIS A 72 -1.05 -9.93 -2.75
C HIS A 72 -0.15 -9.11 -3.67
N PHE A 73 -0.72 -8.07 -4.26
CA PHE A 73 0.02 -7.10 -5.06
C PHE A 73 -0.62 -5.72 -4.94
N VAL A 74 0.13 -4.69 -5.30
CA VAL A 74 -0.37 -3.32 -5.36
C VAL A 74 -0.48 -2.89 -6.82
N ASN A 75 -1.62 -2.33 -7.20
CA ASN A 75 -1.79 -1.69 -8.50
C ASN A 75 -1.78 -0.16 -8.35
N ALA A 76 -0.89 0.50 -9.09
CA ALA A 76 -0.74 1.96 -9.11
C ALA A 76 -1.26 2.63 -10.39
N THR A 77 -1.93 1.89 -11.29
CA THR A 77 -2.30 2.36 -12.65
C THR A 77 -3.54 3.26 -12.73
N ALA A 78 -3.76 4.19 -11.80
CA ALA A 78 -4.83 5.18 -11.97
C ALA A 78 -4.43 6.18 -13.07
N ALA A 79 -5.12 6.12 -14.22
CA ALA A 79 -4.96 7.12 -15.28
C ALA A 79 -5.64 8.45 -14.93
N THR A 80 -6.73 8.42 -14.15
CA THR A 80 -7.51 9.59 -13.76
C THR A 80 -8.05 9.46 -12.35
N LEU A 81 -8.39 10.60 -11.74
CA LEU A 81 -9.09 10.65 -10.46
C LEU A 81 -10.57 10.32 -10.66
N GLY A 82 -11.09 9.43 -9.84
CA GLY A 82 -12.49 9.08 -9.79
C GLY A 82 -13.32 10.18 -9.12
N ARG A 83 -14.63 10.18 -9.40
CA ARG A 83 -15.60 11.18 -8.94
C ARG A 83 -15.47 11.55 -7.46
N LYS A 84 -15.40 10.55 -6.57
CA LYS A 84 -15.29 10.79 -5.12
C LYS A 84 -14.02 11.53 -4.71
N ALA A 85 -12.90 11.29 -5.38
CA ALA A 85 -11.65 11.99 -5.09
C ALA A 85 -11.73 13.45 -5.54
N LEU A 86 -12.32 13.69 -6.73
CA LEU A 86 -12.57 15.02 -7.24
C LEU A 86 -13.53 15.82 -6.34
N GLU A 87 -14.63 15.21 -5.89
CA GLU A 87 -15.59 15.83 -4.97
C GLU A 87 -14.92 16.32 -3.67
N VAL A 88 -13.97 15.56 -3.12
CA VAL A 88 -13.22 15.97 -1.92
C VAL A 88 -12.29 17.15 -2.19
N ILE A 89 -11.65 17.19 -3.36
CA ILE A 89 -10.78 18.30 -3.78
C ILE A 89 -11.60 19.57 -3.99
N GLU A 90 -12.71 19.49 -4.73
CA GLU A 90 -13.56 20.65 -5.02
C GLU A 90 -14.20 21.20 -3.74
N ARG A 91 -14.67 20.33 -2.83
CA ARG A 91 -15.13 20.77 -1.51
C ARG A 91 -14.05 21.54 -0.75
N ARG A 92 -12.80 21.07 -0.80
CA ARG A 92 -11.70 21.79 -0.13
C ARG A 92 -11.44 23.16 -0.76
N LYS A 93 -11.60 23.31 -2.09
CA LYS A 93 -11.50 24.61 -2.76
C LYS A 93 -12.61 25.57 -2.32
N GLU A 94 -13.81 25.07 -2.09
CA GLU A 94 -14.94 25.87 -1.59
C GLU A 94 -14.76 26.27 -0.12
N GLU A 95 -14.23 25.37 0.72
CA GLU A 95 -13.95 25.62 2.14
C GLU A 95 -12.82 26.65 2.35
N GLU A 96 -11.81 26.64 1.49
CA GLU A 96 -10.63 27.50 1.59
C GLU A 96 -10.27 28.18 0.24
N PRO A 97 -11.10 29.09 -0.29
CA PRO A 97 -10.94 29.63 -1.65
C PRO A 97 -9.65 30.43 -1.84
N GLU A 98 -9.16 31.10 -0.80
CA GLU A 98 -7.94 31.92 -0.88
C GLU A 98 -6.67 31.07 -1.09
N THR A 99 -6.62 29.87 -0.49
CA THR A 99 -5.48 28.95 -0.55
C THR A 99 -5.66 27.88 -1.62
N TRP A 100 -6.83 27.22 -1.65
CA TRP A 100 -7.12 26.10 -2.53
C TRP A 100 -7.79 26.50 -3.85
N GLY A 101 -8.43 27.67 -3.94
CA GLY A 101 -9.13 28.11 -5.16
C GLY A 101 -8.22 28.26 -6.38
N LYS A 102 -6.90 28.40 -6.19
CA LYS A 102 -5.89 28.48 -7.25
C LYS A 102 -5.30 27.13 -7.66
N VAL A 103 -5.72 26.03 -7.03
CA VAL A 103 -5.19 24.69 -7.30
C VAL A 103 -5.81 24.14 -8.58
N GLU A 104 -5.03 24.14 -9.67
CA GLU A 104 -5.46 23.61 -10.96
C GLU A 104 -5.14 22.13 -11.15
N SER A 105 -4.02 21.68 -10.59
CA SER A 105 -3.51 20.32 -10.77
C SER A 105 -2.77 19.83 -9.53
N GLY A 106 -2.43 18.54 -9.52
CA GLY A 106 -1.67 17.92 -8.46
C GLY A 106 -1.30 16.49 -8.81
N THR A 107 -0.47 15.89 -7.97
CA THR A 107 -0.12 14.47 -8.05
C THR A 107 -0.83 13.69 -6.95
N VAL A 108 -0.97 12.38 -7.13
CA VAL A 108 -1.51 11.50 -6.09
C VAL A 108 -0.46 10.51 -5.66
N SER A 109 -0.25 10.40 -4.35
CA SER A 109 0.53 9.34 -3.75
C SER A 109 -0.34 8.38 -2.95
N ARG A 110 0.18 7.17 -2.74
CA ARG A 110 -0.41 6.19 -1.83
C ARG A 110 0.59 5.88 -0.73
N GLU A 111 0.31 6.40 0.46
CA GLU A 111 1.13 6.16 1.64
C GLU A 111 0.69 4.89 2.37
N THR A 112 1.63 4.01 2.63
CA THR A 112 1.42 2.77 3.40
C THR A 112 2.64 2.39 4.22
N LEU A 113 2.40 1.89 5.43
CA LEU A 113 3.40 1.23 6.26
C LEU A 113 3.05 -0.25 6.39
N ALA A 114 3.97 -1.12 5.99
CA ALA A 114 3.86 -2.56 6.21
C ALA A 114 4.84 -2.94 7.32
N VAL A 115 4.33 -3.58 8.37
CA VAL A 115 5.13 -4.09 9.49
C VAL A 115 5.12 -5.61 9.42
N PHE A 116 6.31 -6.21 9.43
CA PHE A 116 6.49 -7.66 9.42
C PHE A 116 6.85 -8.13 10.83
N LEU A 117 5.96 -8.90 11.44
CA LEU A 117 6.24 -9.59 12.70
C LEU A 117 6.95 -10.91 12.36
N GLN A 118 8.12 -11.12 12.95
CA GLN A 118 9.00 -12.23 12.60
C GLN A 118 9.42 -13.00 13.87
N PRO A 119 9.55 -14.33 13.79
CA PRO A 119 10.17 -15.14 14.85
C PRO A 119 11.62 -14.72 15.11
N ASN A 120 12.17 -15.16 16.25
CA ASN A 120 13.62 -15.09 16.45
C ASN A 120 14.36 -15.98 15.45
N HIS A 121 15.61 -15.61 15.15
CA HIS A 121 16.43 -16.29 14.13
C HIS A 121 16.53 -17.81 14.32
N ASP A 122 16.65 -18.27 15.57
CA ASP A 122 16.89 -19.68 15.89
C ASP A 122 15.60 -20.48 16.15
N GLU A 123 14.43 -19.86 16.03
CA GLU A 123 13.15 -20.57 16.19
C GLU A 123 12.93 -21.54 15.03
N VAL A 124 12.57 -22.78 15.36
CA VAL A 124 12.19 -23.81 14.39
C VAL A 124 10.80 -23.49 13.84
N VAL A 125 10.70 -23.35 12.51
CA VAL A 125 9.47 -22.92 11.81
C VAL A 125 8.85 -23.98 10.91
N ALA A 126 9.51 -25.12 10.72
CA ALA A 126 9.01 -26.24 9.92
C ALA A 126 9.26 -27.60 10.60
N GLU A 127 8.50 -28.62 10.18
CA GLU A 127 8.53 -29.98 10.77
C GLU A 127 9.87 -30.71 10.57
N ASP A 128 10.63 -30.33 9.54
CA ASP A 128 11.96 -30.88 9.23
C ASP A 128 13.09 -30.25 10.06
N GLY A 129 12.76 -29.32 10.96
CA GLY A 129 13.72 -28.62 11.81
C GLY A 129 14.27 -27.32 11.21
N GLU A 130 13.78 -26.85 10.06
CA GLU A 130 14.21 -25.57 9.47
C GLU A 130 13.98 -24.42 10.46
N THR A 131 15.02 -23.61 10.72
CA THR A 131 14.92 -22.41 11.55
C THR A 131 14.47 -21.19 10.74
N PHE A 132 13.95 -20.16 11.41
CA PHE A 132 13.57 -18.91 10.75
C PHE A 132 14.73 -18.24 10.02
N GLY A 133 15.96 -18.34 10.55
CA GLY A 133 17.18 -17.86 9.89
C GLY A 133 17.49 -18.58 8.58
N GLN A 134 17.36 -19.91 8.56
CA GLN A 134 17.52 -20.72 7.36
C GLN A 134 16.44 -20.41 6.32
N PHE A 135 15.18 -20.36 6.77
CA PHE A 135 14.04 -19.95 5.96
C PHE A 135 14.26 -18.57 5.31
N SER A 136 14.65 -17.56 6.11
CA SER A 136 14.86 -16.19 5.65
C SER A 136 16.00 -16.09 4.64
N THR A 137 17.09 -16.82 4.86
CA THR A 137 18.20 -16.95 3.90
C THR A 137 17.68 -17.49 2.57
N ARG A 138 16.92 -18.59 2.59
CA ARG A 138 16.34 -19.20 1.38
C ARG A 138 15.41 -18.23 0.63
N VAL A 139 14.57 -17.49 1.35
CA VAL A 139 13.69 -16.46 0.75
C VAL A 139 14.50 -15.33 0.12
N PHE A 140 15.56 -14.87 0.79
CA PHE A 140 16.43 -13.82 0.28
C PHE A 140 17.10 -14.25 -1.04
N LYS A 141 17.66 -15.46 -1.09
CA LYS A 141 18.26 -16.01 -2.32
C LYS A 141 17.29 -16.03 -3.48
N ARG A 142 16.08 -16.54 -3.25
CA ARG A 142 15.01 -16.65 -4.25
C ARG A 142 14.65 -15.33 -4.92
N HIS A 143 14.72 -14.21 -4.20
CA HIS A 143 14.23 -12.91 -4.67
C HIS A 143 15.32 -11.92 -5.04
N TYR A 144 16.54 -12.07 -4.52
CA TYR A 144 17.58 -11.04 -4.64
C TYR A 144 18.92 -11.54 -5.20
N GLU A 145 19.23 -12.83 -5.19
CA GLU A 145 20.52 -13.31 -5.72
C GLU A 145 20.53 -13.44 -7.26
N GLU A 146 19.38 -13.66 -7.90
CA GLU A 146 19.30 -13.66 -9.38
C GLU A 146 19.49 -12.27 -10.01
N ALA A 147 19.34 -11.19 -9.24
CA ALA A 147 19.48 -9.80 -9.71
C ALA A 147 20.93 -9.28 -9.73
N SER A 148 21.91 -10.08 -9.27
CA SER A 148 23.34 -9.72 -9.21
C SER A 148 24.21 -10.31 -10.34
N LYS A 149 23.60 -10.73 -11.45
CA LYS A 149 24.30 -11.18 -12.68
C LYS A 149 23.88 -10.35 -13.87
#